data_AF-A0A845YDF8-F1
#
_entry.id   AF-A0A845YDF8-F1
#
_cell.length_a   1.000
_cell.length_b   1.000
_cell.length_c   1.000
_cell.angle_alpha   90.00
_cell.angle_beta   90.00
_cell.angle_gamma   90.00
#
_symmetry.space_group_name_H-M   'P 1'
#
loop_
_entity.id
_entity.type
_entity.pdbx_description
1 polymer ?
#
loop_
_entity_poly.entity_id
_entity_poly.type
_entity_poly.pdbx_seq_one_letter_code
_entity_poly.pdbx_strand_id
1 'polypeptide(L)'
;MPEQTFYIHQFSVVLPVERTEDGSWIPGRFTGEYTNSTITRIPDSIYSAIDKGEFSLTARGSLQTPAVIGRVITAQGVSWSVVAIITSFLDPENILFAAYRYFLCQGEHSLGGIIGWIIDEHQQRYGKLPVFKPGETRQPRAFIQHIVSTEPKSNLETRDWEQINNTSIPVLIRPEKPYELYDINEIASRKANQQPVAWAFQVESLKDPQQFQVIQVTSSQAYRRLQQTVKSGSSETITAIAEEVYDLLREDILKLIREEVQTQLNSLQNTTNPPGRQIEYTGRSSRSNIVGFEGSLRATPVIIAATTEQDLITIYNQDPTQLLERVNKVSLKQTDSTNQSEPIRIEMSRNGNYWLIFDQEPNGWLTPKMKLIIDPYCYETIKTIFTCEGYQIDGSREFTLVAPARVVTLPGGREWGLIEPGKLIFA
;
A
#
# COMPACT_ATOMS: atom_id res chain seq x y z
N MET A 1 9.87 42.37 7.64
CA MET A 1 8.90 41.64 6.81
C MET A 1 7.51 41.94 7.35
N PRO A 2 6.49 42.15 6.51
CA PRO A 2 5.10 42.16 6.98
C PRO A 2 4.73 40.78 7.53
N GLU A 3 3.83 40.74 8.52
CA GLU A 3 3.31 39.47 9.05
C GLU A 3 2.61 38.68 7.95
N GLN A 4 2.97 37.41 7.79
CA GLN A 4 2.33 36.50 6.86
C GLN A 4 1.39 35.56 7.62
N THR A 5 0.13 35.49 7.19
CA THR A 5 -0.86 34.57 7.77
C THR A 5 -1.09 33.40 6.83
N PHE A 6 -0.99 32.19 7.38
CA PHE A 6 -1.28 30.93 6.69
C PHE A 6 -2.58 30.32 7.22
N TYR A 7 -3.43 29.89 6.29
CA TYR A 7 -4.68 29.17 6.58
C TYR A 7 -4.49 27.70 6.25
N ILE A 8 -4.18 26.92 7.29
CA ILE A 8 -3.83 25.50 7.15
C ILE A 8 -5.08 24.67 7.35
N HIS A 9 -5.51 24.01 6.28
CA HIS A 9 -6.53 22.98 6.32
C HIS A 9 -5.88 21.62 6.57
N GLN A 10 -6.66 20.69 7.12
CA GLN A 10 -6.19 19.33 7.36
C GLN A 10 -7.30 18.32 7.15
N PHE A 11 -6.90 17.10 6.81
CA PHE A 11 -7.78 15.94 6.72
C PHE A 11 -6.95 14.67 6.92
N SER A 12 -7.61 13.54 7.15
CA SER A 12 -6.96 12.27 7.41
C SER A 12 -7.53 11.14 6.57
N VAL A 13 -6.68 10.16 6.27
CA VAL A 13 -7.00 8.94 5.54
C VAL A 13 -6.28 7.77 6.19
N VAL A 14 -6.94 6.62 6.27
CA VAL A 14 -6.28 5.35 6.56
C VAL A 14 -6.24 4.56 5.26
N LEU A 15 -5.03 4.29 4.75
CA LEU A 15 -4.87 3.43 3.59
C LEU A 15 -4.59 2.00 4.07
N PRO A 16 -5.41 1.01 3.68
CA PRO A 16 -5.01 -0.38 3.83
C PRO A 16 -3.73 -0.65 3.04
N VAL A 17 -3.02 -1.73 3.32
CA VAL A 17 -2.00 -2.26 2.42
C VAL A 17 -2.61 -3.49 1.74
N GLU A 18 -2.55 -3.52 0.42
CA GLU A 18 -2.99 -4.68 -0.35
C GLU A 18 -1.81 -5.65 -0.46
N ARG A 19 -2.05 -6.92 -0.12
CA ARG A 19 -1.12 -8.00 -0.45
C ARG A 19 -1.39 -8.40 -1.89
N THR A 20 -0.36 -8.43 -2.71
CA THR A 20 -0.42 -9.01 -4.05
C THR A 20 -0.27 -10.52 -3.97
N GLU A 21 -0.71 -11.22 -5.02
CA GLU A 21 -0.66 -12.70 -5.12
C GLU A 21 0.78 -13.27 -4.99
N ASP A 22 1.80 -12.47 -5.33
CA ASP A 22 3.22 -12.82 -5.18
C ASP A 22 3.77 -12.61 -3.75
N GLY A 23 2.92 -12.22 -2.80
CA GLY A 23 3.29 -11.94 -1.41
C GLY A 23 3.98 -10.60 -1.21
N SER A 24 4.14 -9.80 -2.26
CA SER A 24 4.61 -8.41 -2.13
C SER A 24 3.50 -7.51 -1.59
N TRP A 25 3.90 -6.32 -1.15
CA TRP A 25 3.02 -5.37 -0.49
C TRP A 25 2.88 -4.15 -1.36
N ILE A 26 1.65 -3.86 -1.80
CA ILE A 26 1.34 -2.59 -2.43
C ILE A 26 0.56 -1.72 -1.44
N PRO A 27 0.91 -0.44 -1.30
CA PRO A 27 0.07 0.51 -0.56
C PRO A 27 -1.33 0.45 -1.15
N GLY A 28 -2.31 0.12 -0.31
CA GLY A 28 -3.68 -0.11 -0.76
C GLY A 28 -4.30 1.17 -1.28
N ARG A 29 -5.31 0.98 -2.14
CA ARG A 29 -5.98 2.10 -2.79
C ARG A 29 -6.87 2.85 -1.81
N PHE A 30 -6.98 4.16 -2.05
CA PHE A 30 -7.84 5.01 -1.26
C PHE A 30 -9.31 4.59 -1.41
N THR A 31 -9.98 4.27 -0.30
CA THR A 31 -11.35 3.72 -0.27
C THR A 31 -12.45 4.78 -0.41
N GLY A 32 -12.10 6.05 -0.58
CA GLY A 32 -13.06 7.14 -0.79
C GLY A 32 -13.44 7.93 0.47
N GLU A 33 -13.09 7.46 1.67
CA GLU A 33 -13.50 8.08 2.94
C GLU A 33 -12.39 8.96 3.53
N TYR A 34 -12.66 10.28 3.63
CA TYR A 34 -11.83 11.21 4.41
C TYR A 34 -12.46 11.45 5.77
N THR A 35 -11.63 11.50 6.78
CA THR A 35 -12.04 11.87 8.14
C THR A 35 -11.32 13.15 8.56
N ASN A 36 -11.76 13.77 9.65
CA ASN A 36 -11.05 14.89 10.27
C ASN A 36 -10.80 16.10 9.35
N SER A 37 -11.67 16.31 8.36
CA SER A 37 -11.51 17.35 7.35
C SER A 37 -11.98 18.71 7.87
N THR A 38 -11.07 19.69 7.84
CA THR A 38 -11.40 21.10 8.10
C THR A 38 -11.73 21.86 6.81
N ILE A 39 -11.56 21.23 5.64
CA ILE A 39 -11.96 21.76 4.34
C ILE A 39 -13.25 21.09 3.86
N THR A 40 -14.16 21.87 3.28
CA THR A 40 -15.47 21.38 2.83
C THR A 40 -15.35 20.41 1.66
N ARG A 41 -14.42 20.67 0.74
CA ARG A 41 -14.08 19.80 -0.38
C ARG A 41 -12.58 19.84 -0.59
N ILE A 42 -11.93 18.69 -0.56
CA ILE A 42 -10.51 18.60 -0.89
C ILE A 42 -10.35 18.93 -2.39
N PRO A 43 -9.37 19.75 -2.80
CA PRO A 43 -9.14 20.07 -4.21
C PRO A 43 -8.87 18.83 -5.07
N ASP A 44 -9.45 18.77 -6.27
CA ASP A 44 -9.34 17.61 -7.19
C ASP A 44 -7.88 17.30 -7.58
N SER A 45 -7.00 18.30 -7.59
CA SER A 45 -5.56 18.12 -7.82
C SER A 45 -4.86 17.38 -6.69
N ILE A 46 -5.24 17.64 -5.43
CA ILE A 46 -4.72 16.94 -4.25
C ILE A 46 -5.24 15.50 -4.24
N TYR A 47 -6.53 15.31 -4.56
CA TYR A 47 -7.12 13.99 -4.78
C TYR A 47 -6.33 13.17 -5.78
N SER A 48 -6.08 13.75 -6.96
CA SER A 48 -5.38 13.07 -8.06
C SER A 48 -3.94 12.71 -7.67
N ALA A 49 -3.25 13.58 -6.93
CA ALA A 49 -1.91 13.28 -6.43
C ALA A 49 -1.92 12.09 -5.45
N ILE A 50 -2.86 12.08 -4.50
CA ILE A 50 -3.01 10.96 -3.55
C ILE A 50 -3.28 9.65 -4.29
N ASP A 51 -4.22 9.66 -5.26
CA ASP A 51 -4.60 8.47 -6.04
C ASP A 51 -3.44 7.92 -6.88
N LYS A 52 -2.61 8.80 -7.46
CA LYS A 52 -1.39 8.41 -8.18
C LYS A 52 -0.31 7.81 -7.26
N GLY A 53 -0.46 7.95 -5.95
CA GLY A 53 0.51 7.50 -4.95
C GLY A 53 1.69 8.45 -4.81
N GLU A 54 1.50 9.74 -5.07
CA GLU A 54 2.51 10.79 -4.94
C GLU A 54 3.01 11.03 -3.50
N PHE A 55 2.34 10.40 -2.53
CA PHE A 55 2.69 10.37 -1.10
C PHE A 55 2.94 8.95 -0.57
N SER A 56 3.00 7.94 -1.45
CA SER A 56 3.03 6.53 -1.06
C SER A 56 4.44 6.01 -0.75
N LEU A 57 4.54 5.19 0.29
CA LEU A 57 5.75 4.45 0.68
C LEU A 57 5.68 3.04 0.06
N THR A 58 6.78 2.39 -0.33
CA THR A 58 6.75 1.06 -1.01
C THR A 58 7.01 -0.14 -0.11
N ALA A 59 7.58 0.07 1.07
CA ALA A 59 7.98 -0.96 2.01
C ALA A 59 7.45 -0.66 3.41
N ARG A 60 7.52 -1.66 4.30
CA ARG A 60 7.21 -1.52 5.72
C ARG A 60 8.00 -0.35 6.32
N GLY A 61 7.32 0.77 6.56
CA GLY A 61 7.90 1.90 7.27
C GLY A 61 8.32 1.50 8.68
N SER A 62 9.28 2.23 9.24
CA SER A 62 9.59 2.12 10.66
C SER A 62 8.32 2.33 11.47
N LEU A 63 7.97 1.38 12.35
CA LEU A 63 6.86 1.54 13.30
C LEU A 63 7.16 2.60 14.37
N GLN A 64 8.41 3.09 14.45
CA GLN A 64 8.87 3.96 15.53
C GLN A 64 8.78 5.45 15.19
N THR A 65 8.96 5.82 13.92
CA THR A 65 9.06 7.23 13.50
C THR A 65 8.11 7.53 12.34
N PRO A 66 7.27 8.58 12.44
CA PRO A 66 6.43 9.00 11.32
C PRO A 66 7.29 9.52 10.16
N ALA A 67 6.95 9.11 8.95
CA ALA A 67 7.51 9.72 7.75
C ALA A 67 6.77 11.02 7.41
N VAL A 68 7.47 11.97 6.80
CA VAL A 68 6.89 13.25 6.38
C VAL A 68 7.21 13.50 4.92
N ILE A 69 6.19 13.81 4.12
CA ILE A 69 6.34 14.17 2.71
C ILE A 69 5.73 15.55 2.49
N GLY A 70 6.51 16.49 1.96
CA GLY A 70 6.03 17.80 1.57
C GLY A 70 6.15 18.00 0.07
N ARG A 71 5.11 18.51 -0.58
CA ARG A 71 5.17 18.87 -1.99
C ARG A 71 4.21 20.00 -2.37
N VAL A 72 4.54 20.68 -3.46
CA VAL A 72 3.67 21.63 -4.16
C VAL A 72 2.96 20.89 -5.28
N ILE A 73 1.63 21.02 -5.32
CA ILE A 73 0.77 20.46 -6.35
C ILE A 73 0.15 21.62 -7.13
N THR A 74 0.49 21.73 -8.40
CA THR A 74 -0.01 22.77 -9.29
C THR A 74 -0.88 22.15 -10.38
N ALA A 75 -2.13 22.60 -10.47
CA ALA A 75 -3.04 22.20 -11.52
C ALA A 75 -3.93 23.38 -11.92
N GLN A 76 -4.13 23.57 -13.23
CA GLN A 76 -5.01 24.62 -13.76
C GLN A 76 -4.71 26.03 -13.21
N GLY A 77 -3.43 26.35 -12.99
CA GLY A 77 -2.99 27.65 -12.46
C GLY A 77 -3.20 27.85 -10.96
N VAL A 78 -3.68 26.83 -10.24
CA VAL A 78 -3.83 26.85 -8.78
C VAL A 78 -2.78 25.94 -8.15
N SER A 79 -1.97 26.50 -7.26
CA SER A 79 -0.95 25.77 -6.50
C SER A 79 -1.41 25.52 -5.07
N TRP A 80 -1.12 24.33 -4.56
CA TRP A 80 -1.32 23.93 -3.17
C TRP A 80 -0.02 23.40 -2.59
N SER A 81 0.38 23.90 -1.43
CA SER A 81 1.42 23.28 -0.62
C SER A 81 0.77 22.23 0.28
N VAL A 82 1.28 21.00 0.25
CA VAL A 82 0.73 19.87 1.00
C VAL A 82 1.85 19.16 1.76
N VAL A 83 1.65 18.95 3.06
CA VAL A 83 2.50 18.12 3.92
C VAL A 83 1.68 16.94 4.42
N ALA A 84 2.13 15.72 4.13
CA ALA A 84 1.58 14.48 4.65
C ALA A 84 2.48 13.96 5.78
N ILE A 85 1.88 13.69 6.95
CA ILE A 85 2.52 12.97 8.04
C ILE A 85 1.95 11.55 8.05
N ILE A 86 2.85 10.58 7.93
CA ILE A 86 2.54 9.19 7.62
C ILE A 86 2.98 8.33 8.79
N THR A 87 2.03 7.65 9.42
CA THR A 87 2.29 6.75 10.55
C THR A 87 2.00 5.33 10.14
N SER A 88 2.99 4.46 10.26
CA SER A 88 2.82 3.03 10.01
C SER A 88 2.40 2.31 11.29
N PHE A 89 1.46 1.38 11.20
CA PHE A 89 1.04 0.52 12.31
C PHE A 89 0.74 -0.89 11.82
N LEU A 90 0.73 -1.85 12.73
CA LEU A 90 0.29 -3.22 12.45
C LEU A 90 -1.14 -3.39 12.97
N ASP A 91 -1.96 -4.13 12.24
CA ASP A 91 -3.20 -4.65 12.78
C ASP A 91 -2.96 -5.93 13.61
N PRO A 92 -4.00 -6.52 14.24
CA PRO A 92 -3.87 -7.77 14.98
C PRO A 92 -3.36 -8.97 14.17
N GLU A 93 -3.46 -8.92 12.83
CA GLU A 93 -2.99 -9.96 11.91
C GLU A 93 -1.55 -9.69 11.40
N ASN A 94 -0.86 -8.70 11.97
CA ASN A 94 0.46 -8.23 11.55
C ASN A 94 0.50 -7.73 10.09
N ILE A 95 -0.64 -7.30 9.55
CA ILE A 95 -0.71 -6.57 8.29
C ILE A 95 -0.32 -5.11 8.58
N LEU A 96 0.58 -4.56 7.77
CA LEU A 96 0.98 -3.17 7.91
C LEU A 96 -0.11 -2.25 7.34
N PHE A 97 -0.35 -1.13 8.01
CA PHE A 97 -1.23 -0.05 7.55
C PHE A 97 -0.49 1.27 7.66
N ALA A 98 -0.82 2.20 6.78
CA ALA A 98 -0.33 3.56 6.82
C ALA A 98 -1.51 4.53 7.01
N ALA A 99 -1.48 5.28 8.10
CA ALA A 99 -2.39 6.39 8.29
C ALA A 99 -1.70 7.69 7.88
N TYR A 100 -2.45 8.49 7.14
CA TYR A 100 -2.01 9.76 6.60
C TYR A 100 -2.80 10.87 7.26
N ARG A 101 -2.08 11.88 7.74
CA ARG A 101 -2.66 13.17 8.09
C ARG A 101 -2.07 14.22 7.16
N TYR A 102 -2.93 14.85 6.38
CA TYR A 102 -2.56 15.86 5.41
C TYR A 102 -2.79 17.25 6.00
N PHE A 103 -1.87 18.16 5.72
CA PHE A 103 -1.95 19.59 5.97
C PHE A 103 -1.77 20.30 4.65
N LEU A 104 -2.67 21.22 4.33
CA LEU A 104 -2.67 21.92 3.05
C LEU A 104 -2.93 23.41 3.22
N CYS A 105 -2.19 24.19 2.46
CA CYS A 105 -2.32 25.64 2.39
C CYS A 105 -2.24 26.04 0.91
N GLN A 106 -3.14 26.92 0.47
CA GLN A 106 -3.11 27.42 -0.89
C GLN A 106 -1.82 28.25 -1.11
N GLY A 107 -1.26 28.17 -2.31
CA GLY A 107 -0.01 28.84 -2.71
C GLY A 107 1.19 27.88 -2.79
N GLU A 108 2.13 28.20 -3.68
CA GLU A 108 3.35 27.41 -3.93
C GLU A 108 4.46 27.67 -2.91
N HIS A 109 4.40 28.80 -2.19
CA HIS A 109 5.38 29.21 -1.17
C HIS A 109 4.89 28.94 0.27
N SER A 110 3.91 28.05 0.43
CA SER A 110 3.21 27.85 1.71
C SER A 110 3.69 26.64 2.51
N LEU A 111 4.62 25.83 1.97
CA LEU A 111 5.22 24.70 2.70
C LEU A 111 5.88 25.15 3.99
N GLY A 112 6.64 26.26 3.98
CA GLY A 112 7.29 26.81 5.17
C GLY A 112 6.30 27.17 6.28
N GLY A 113 5.14 27.73 5.93
CA GLY A 113 4.09 28.06 6.90
C GLY A 113 3.45 26.81 7.53
N ILE A 114 3.29 25.73 6.76
CA ILE A 114 2.81 24.44 7.29
C ILE A 114 3.84 23.84 8.24
N ILE A 115 5.12 23.84 7.85
CA ILE A 115 6.22 23.33 8.69
C ILE A 115 6.32 24.13 9.98
N GLY A 116 6.18 25.46 9.94
CA GLY A 116 6.22 26.29 11.15
C GLY A 116 5.11 26.03 12.13
N TRP A 117 3.89 25.81 11.63
CA TRP A 117 2.85 25.34 12.53
C TRP A 117 3.17 23.96 13.14
N ILE A 118 3.69 23.02 12.33
CA ILE A 118 4.03 21.67 12.80
C ILE A 118 5.14 21.72 13.87
N ILE A 119 6.23 22.43 13.61
CA ILE A 119 7.44 22.45 14.43
C ILE A 119 7.28 23.43 15.60
N ASP A 120 7.00 24.69 15.29
CA ASP A 120 7.13 25.79 16.25
C ASP A 120 5.92 25.89 17.19
N GLU A 121 4.75 25.42 16.76
CA GLU A 121 3.55 25.39 17.61
C GLU A 121 3.21 23.98 18.10
N HIS A 122 2.92 23.04 17.19
CA HIS A 122 2.38 21.74 17.58
C HIS A 122 3.44 20.89 18.29
N GLN A 123 4.61 20.72 17.70
CA GLN A 123 5.65 19.87 18.27
C GLN A 123 6.22 20.47 19.56
N GLN A 124 6.43 21.78 19.65
CA GLN A 124 6.81 22.44 20.91
C GLN A 124 5.79 22.21 22.03
N ARG A 125 4.49 22.31 21.71
CA ARG A 125 3.42 22.17 22.70
C ARG A 125 3.17 20.73 23.15
N TYR A 126 3.27 19.77 22.23
CA TYR A 126 2.87 18.39 22.49
C TYR A 126 4.03 17.38 22.51
N GLY A 127 5.25 17.82 22.20
CA GLY A 127 6.46 16.99 22.16
C GLY A 127 6.49 15.94 21.04
N LYS A 128 5.58 16.03 20.06
CA LYS A 128 5.45 15.06 18.97
C LYS A 128 4.78 15.65 17.73
N LEU A 129 5.01 15.01 16.58
CA LEU A 129 4.34 15.35 15.33
C LEU A 129 2.82 15.14 15.42
N PRO A 130 2.00 15.93 14.70
CA PRO A 130 0.57 15.75 14.64
C PRO A 130 0.23 14.55 13.75
N VAL A 131 0.40 13.34 14.26
CA VAL A 131 0.06 12.10 13.57
C VAL A 131 -1.47 11.89 13.50
N PHE A 132 -1.91 10.93 12.68
CA PHE A 132 -3.29 10.47 12.71
C PHE A 132 -3.68 9.94 14.10
N LYS A 133 -4.89 10.29 14.55
CA LYS A 133 -5.47 9.77 15.80
C LYS A 133 -6.85 9.19 15.50
N PRO A 134 -7.04 7.87 15.70
CA PRO A 134 -8.36 7.26 15.60
C PRO A 134 -9.36 7.96 16.54
N GLY A 135 -10.56 8.24 16.05
CA GLY A 135 -11.62 8.89 16.83
C GLY A 135 -11.46 10.40 17.03
N GLU A 136 -10.38 11.04 16.57
CA GLU A 136 -10.35 12.50 16.43
C GLU A 136 -11.52 12.88 15.50
N THR A 137 -12.25 13.94 15.85
CA THR A 137 -13.31 14.52 15.00
C THR A 137 -13.04 16.01 14.86
N ARG A 138 -12.98 16.51 13.62
CA ARG A 138 -12.83 17.93 13.30
C ARG A 138 -14.01 18.40 12.46
N GLN A 139 -14.45 19.61 12.74
CA GLN A 139 -15.54 20.24 11.99
C GLN A 139 -14.99 21.00 10.77
N PRO A 140 -15.73 21.04 9.65
CA PRO A 140 -15.41 21.92 8.53
C PRO A 140 -15.24 23.38 9.00
N ARG A 141 -14.33 24.12 8.37
CA ARG A 141 -13.98 25.52 8.69
C ARG A 141 -13.24 25.74 10.02
N ALA A 142 -12.92 24.68 10.78
CA ALA A 142 -11.96 24.75 11.88
C ALA A 142 -10.51 24.71 11.35
N PHE A 143 -10.17 25.60 10.40
CA PHE A 143 -8.81 25.72 9.89
C PHE A 143 -7.89 26.29 10.97
N ILE A 144 -6.61 25.95 10.86
CA ILE A 144 -5.57 26.50 11.71
C ILE A 144 -5.12 27.82 11.08
N GLN A 145 -5.15 28.89 11.86
CA GLN A 145 -4.55 30.17 11.48
C GLN A 145 -3.17 30.25 12.13
N HIS A 146 -2.13 30.24 11.30
CA HIS A 146 -0.74 30.36 11.75
C HIS A 146 -0.17 31.69 11.28
N ILE A 147 0.33 32.50 12.20
CA ILE A 147 0.87 33.83 11.90
C ILE A 147 2.38 33.76 12.08
N VAL A 148 3.10 34.09 11.02
CA VAL A 148 4.56 34.10 11.00
C VAL A 148 5.03 35.54 11.00
N SER A 149 5.59 35.98 12.13
CA SER A 149 6.20 37.30 12.29
C SER A 149 7.70 37.31 11.98
N THR A 150 8.33 36.14 11.94
CA THR A 150 9.75 35.94 11.61
C THR A 150 9.90 34.73 10.71
N GLU A 151 10.61 34.86 9.58
CA GLU A 151 10.87 33.71 8.71
C GLU A 151 11.51 32.57 9.51
N PRO A 152 10.98 31.35 9.40
CA PRO A 152 11.59 30.22 10.05
C PRO A 152 12.97 29.96 9.47
N LYS A 153 13.93 29.73 10.36
CA LYS A 153 15.34 29.63 10.00
C LYS A 153 15.74 28.17 9.87
N SER A 154 16.07 27.78 8.64
CA SER A 154 16.93 26.61 8.44
C SER A 154 18.28 26.84 9.12
N ASN A 155 18.84 25.76 9.64
CA ASN A 155 20.20 25.71 10.15
C ASN A 155 21.18 25.16 9.09
N LEU A 156 20.79 25.13 7.81
CA LEU A 156 21.60 24.62 6.71
C LEU A 156 22.89 25.45 6.57
N GLU A 157 24.01 24.84 6.92
CA GLU A 157 25.31 25.47 6.80
C GLU A 157 25.70 25.68 5.32
N THR A 158 26.43 26.75 5.03
CA THR A 158 26.91 27.04 3.67
C THR A 158 27.76 25.90 3.10
N ARG A 159 28.60 25.26 3.92
CA ARG A 159 29.45 24.14 3.49
C ARG A 159 28.64 22.91 3.10
N ASP A 160 27.56 22.64 3.82
CA ASP A 160 26.66 21.55 3.49
C ASP A 160 25.93 21.81 2.17
N TRP A 161 25.50 23.05 1.95
CA TRP A 161 24.91 23.45 0.68
C TRP A 161 25.87 23.27 -0.50
N GLU A 162 27.13 23.65 -0.38
CA GLU A 162 28.13 23.47 -1.45
C GLU A 162 28.29 22.00 -1.87
N GLN A 163 28.24 21.08 -0.90
CA GLN A 163 28.28 19.63 -1.18
C GLN A 163 26.99 19.16 -1.87
N ILE A 164 25.83 19.61 -1.39
CA ILE A 164 24.52 19.19 -1.88
C ILE A 164 24.21 19.76 -3.27
N ASN A 165 24.60 21.01 -3.54
CA ASN A 165 24.25 21.71 -4.77
C ASN A 165 24.74 20.97 -6.02
N ASN A 166 25.94 20.39 -5.95
CA ASN A 166 26.57 19.65 -7.05
C ASN A 166 26.06 18.20 -7.22
N THR A 167 25.14 17.74 -6.37
CA THR A 167 24.59 16.38 -6.43
C THR A 167 23.38 16.30 -7.38
N SER A 168 23.23 15.22 -8.14
CA SER A 168 22.04 14.98 -8.98
C SER A 168 20.78 14.81 -8.12
N ILE A 169 19.62 15.20 -8.66
CA ILE A 169 18.32 14.93 -8.01
C ILE A 169 17.87 13.48 -8.29
N PRO A 170 17.19 12.80 -7.34
CA PRO A 170 16.98 13.21 -5.95
C PRO A 170 18.29 13.21 -5.14
N VAL A 171 18.48 14.22 -4.30
CA VAL A 171 19.57 14.23 -3.31
C VAL A 171 19.20 13.26 -2.18
N LEU A 172 19.92 12.15 -2.07
CA LEU A 172 19.74 11.18 -0.99
C LEU A 172 20.59 11.55 0.22
N ILE A 173 19.95 11.85 1.33
CA ILE A 173 20.57 12.18 2.62
C ILE A 173 20.54 10.95 3.52
N ARG A 174 21.70 10.63 4.10
CA ARG A 174 21.88 9.49 5.01
C ARG A 174 21.38 9.81 6.43
N PRO A 175 20.94 8.81 7.21
CA PRO A 175 20.39 9.06 8.55
C PRO A 175 21.43 9.60 9.55
N GLU A 176 22.73 9.41 9.30
CA GLU A 176 23.78 9.91 10.19
C GLU A 176 24.01 11.43 10.07
N LYS A 177 23.41 12.09 9.06
CA LYS A 177 23.34 13.55 8.94
C LYS A 177 21.92 14.02 9.28
N PRO A 178 21.67 14.50 10.52
CA PRO A 178 20.33 14.86 10.94
C PRO A 178 20.00 16.29 10.49
N TYR A 179 19.58 16.47 9.24
CA TYR A 179 18.88 17.70 8.87
C TYR A 179 17.48 17.68 9.48
N GLU A 180 16.95 18.86 9.79
CA GLU A 180 15.60 19.05 10.28
C GLU A 180 14.63 19.37 9.13
N LEU A 181 13.32 19.36 9.40
CA LEU A 181 12.29 19.59 8.37
C LEU A 181 12.47 20.92 7.61
N TYR A 182 12.92 21.99 8.30
CA TYR A 182 13.22 23.26 7.66
C TYR A 182 14.38 23.16 6.66
N ASP A 183 15.44 22.45 7.03
CA ASP A 183 16.61 22.27 6.17
C ASP A 183 16.25 21.45 4.93
N ILE A 184 15.46 20.39 5.10
CA ILE A 184 14.98 19.56 3.99
C ILE A 184 14.13 20.38 3.02
N ASN A 185 13.20 21.18 3.53
CA ASN A 185 12.39 22.06 2.70
C ASN A 185 13.23 23.11 1.97
N GLU A 186 14.24 23.68 2.63
CA GLU A 186 15.16 24.63 2.03
C GLU A 186 16.02 24.01 0.92
N ILE A 187 16.61 22.85 1.17
CA ILE A 187 17.37 22.09 0.16
C ILE A 187 16.48 21.81 -1.05
N ALA A 188 15.27 21.31 -0.83
CA ALA A 188 14.32 21.01 -1.89
C ALA A 188 13.99 22.25 -2.72
N SER A 189 13.68 23.36 -2.05
CA SER A 189 13.30 24.62 -2.69
C SER A 189 14.43 25.17 -3.56
N ARG A 190 15.67 25.12 -3.08
CA ARG A 190 16.85 25.56 -3.87
C ARG A 190 17.12 24.63 -5.06
N LYS A 191 16.91 23.31 -4.91
CA LYS A 191 17.15 22.31 -5.97
C LYS A 191 16.03 22.24 -7.02
N ALA A 192 14.81 22.67 -6.70
CA ALA A 192 13.65 22.54 -7.58
C ALA A 192 13.77 23.35 -8.88
N ASN A 193 14.56 24.44 -8.90
CA ASN A 193 14.86 25.22 -10.11
C ASN A 193 13.61 25.50 -10.98
N GLN A 194 12.61 26.17 -10.39
CA GLN A 194 11.29 26.49 -10.99
C GLN A 194 10.34 25.32 -11.20
N GLN A 195 10.72 24.09 -10.86
CA GLN A 195 9.78 22.97 -10.75
C GLN A 195 9.03 23.01 -9.41
N PRO A 196 7.85 22.37 -9.30
CA PRO A 196 7.19 22.18 -8.02
C PRO A 196 8.10 21.48 -7.01
N VAL A 197 8.19 22.06 -5.82
CA VAL A 197 8.99 21.51 -4.72
C VAL A 197 8.39 20.19 -4.24
N ALA A 198 9.20 19.18 -4.02
CA ALA A 198 8.86 17.87 -3.48
C ALA A 198 10.03 17.31 -2.68
N TRP A 199 9.77 16.94 -1.43
CA TRP A 199 10.76 16.38 -0.52
C TRP A 199 10.15 15.30 0.39
N ALA A 200 11.02 14.43 0.88
CA ALA A 200 10.66 13.37 1.80
C ALA A 200 11.64 13.33 2.99
N PHE A 201 11.12 13.11 4.18
CA PHE A 201 11.85 13.14 5.45
C PHE A 201 11.51 11.90 6.29
N GLN A 202 12.55 11.27 6.84
CA GLN A 202 12.46 10.05 7.65
C GLN A 202 11.71 8.91 6.93
N VAL A 203 11.91 8.77 5.62
CA VAL A 203 11.29 7.69 4.84
C VAL A 203 12.15 6.44 4.82
N GLU A 204 11.51 5.27 4.89
CA GLU A 204 12.18 3.98 4.67
C GLU A 204 12.19 3.61 3.17
N SER A 205 11.17 4.04 2.42
CA SER A 205 10.99 3.68 1.01
C SER A 205 9.96 4.61 0.34
N LEU A 206 9.99 4.69 -0.99
CA LEU A 206 9.11 5.55 -1.79
C LEU A 206 8.71 4.85 -3.10
N LYS A 207 7.48 5.11 -3.57
CA LYS A 207 6.97 4.57 -4.85
C LYS A 207 7.71 5.09 -6.06
N ASP A 208 7.94 6.40 -6.11
CA ASP A 208 8.65 7.05 -7.21
C ASP A 208 9.64 8.07 -6.66
N PRO A 209 10.85 7.64 -6.24
CA PRO A 209 11.82 8.52 -5.61
C PRO A 209 12.35 9.61 -6.55
N GLN A 210 12.18 9.46 -7.87
CA GLN A 210 12.69 10.42 -8.86
C GLN A 210 11.89 11.73 -8.88
N GLN A 211 10.67 11.74 -8.34
CA GLN A 211 9.84 12.94 -8.24
C GLN A 211 10.33 13.94 -7.18
N PHE A 212 11.25 13.54 -6.31
CA PHE A 212 11.69 14.34 -5.18
C PHE A 212 12.99 15.07 -5.51
N GLN A 213 13.14 16.31 -5.04
CA GLN A 213 14.45 16.97 -5.10
C GLN A 213 15.39 16.46 -4.02
N VAL A 214 14.85 16.09 -2.85
CA VAL A 214 15.62 15.62 -1.70
C VAL A 214 14.84 14.59 -0.91
N ILE A 215 15.55 13.56 -0.45
CA ILE A 215 15.02 12.48 0.37
C ILE A 215 15.98 12.24 1.52
N GLN A 216 15.53 12.48 2.76
CA GLN A 216 16.22 12.00 3.96
C GLN A 216 15.61 10.69 4.41
N VAL A 217 16.43 9.65 4.45
CA VAL A 217 15.99 8.31 4.82
C VAL A 217 16.15 8.06 6.31
N THR A 218 15.39 7.09 6.85
CA THR A 218 15.43 6.75 8.28
C THR A 218 16.50 5.73 8.67
N SER A 219 17.12 5.04 7.69
CA SER A 219 18.10 3.97 7.96
C SER A 219 19.14 3.82 6.85
N SER A 220 20.31 3.26 7.17
CA SER A 220 21.35 2.99 6.18
C SER A 220 20.92 1.89 5.18
N GLN A 221 19.93 1.05 5.56
CA GLN A 221 19.31 0.07 4.65
C GLN A 221 18.40 0.76 3.63
N ALA A 222 17.52 1.67 4.08
CA ALA A 222 16.71 2.50 3.21
C ALA A 222 17.58 3.30 2.21
N TYR A 223 18.71 3.82 2.68
CA TYR A 223 19.66 4.51 1.82
C TYR A 223 20.14 3.65 0.66
N ARG A 224 20.59 2.41 0.94
CA ARG A 224 21.09 1.48 -0.09
C ARG A 224 20.01 1.11 -1.10
N ARG A 225 18.81 0.76 -0.63
CA ARG A 225 17.66 0.42 -1.49
C ARG A 225 17.26 1.56 -2.42
N LEU A 226 17.10 2.77 -1.86
CA LEU A 226 16.75 3.95 -2.65
C LEU A 226 17.87 4.36 -3.60
N GLN A 227 19.13 4.21 -3.19
CA GLN A 227 20.27 4.47 -4.07
C GLN A 227 20.30 3.52 -5.28
N GLN A 228 20.00 2.24 -5.09
CA GLN A 228 19.86 1.27 -6.20
C GLN A 228 18.69 1.65 -7.09
N THR A 229 17.52 1.93 -6.51
CA THR A 229 16.30 2.32 -7.26
C THR A 229 16.53 3.58 -8.13
N VAL A 230 17.24 4.58 -7.59
CA VAL A 230 17.58 5.82 -8.30
C VAL A 230 18.62 5.57 -9.40
N LYS A 231 19.58 4.66 -9.19
CA LYS A 231 20.63 4.34 -10.19
C LYS A 231 20.14 3.45 -11.33
N SER A 232 19.26 2.49 -11.04
CA SER A 232 18.89 1.42 -11.99
C SER A 232 17.70 1.78 -12.90
N GLY A 233 17.15 3.00 -12.83
CA GLY A 233 16.12 3.49 -13.76
C GLY A 233 15.01 2.48 -14.10
N SER A 234 14.01 2.32 -13.22
CA SER A 234 12.75 1.57 -13.42
C SER A 234 12.82 0.18 -14.11
N SER A 235 13.97 -0.50 -14.13
CA SER A 235 14.08 -1.83 -14.75
C SER A 235 15.19 -2.66 -14.12
N GLU A 236 15.14 -2.94 -12.82
CA GLU A 236 15.95 -4.01 -12.21
C GLU A 236 15.41 -4.41 -10.84
N THR A 237 14.11 -4.72 -10.77
CA THR A 237 13.44 -5.21 -9.54
C THR A 237 14.01 -6.58 -9.10
N ILE A 238 14.64 -7.34 -10.00
CA ILE A 238 15.07 -8.73 -9.76
C ILE A 238 16.32 -8.81 -8.86
N THR A 239 17.26 -7.88 -8.95
CA THR A 239 18.50 -7.90 -8.14
C THR A 239 18.25 -7.42 -6.71
N ALA A 240 17.34 -6.46 -6.53
CA ALA A 240 16.95 -5.95 -5.21
C ALA A 240 16.15 -7.00 -4.40
N ILE A 241 15.28 -7.76 -5.06
CA ILE A 241 14.54 -8.87 -4.43
C ILE A 241 15.50 -9.99 -4.00
N ALA A 242 16.53 -10.29 -4.80
CA ALA A 242 17.51 -11.32 -4.47
C ALA A 242 18.33 -10.97 -3.22
N GLU A 243 18.73 -9.69 -3.04
CA GLU A 243 19.43 -9.24 -1.83
C GLU A 243 18.51 -9.22 -0.60
N GLU A 244 17.24 -8.85 -0.76
CA GLU A 244 16.25 -8.78 0.32
C GLU A 244 15.86 -10.17 0.85
N VAL A 245 15.73 -11.16 -0.04
CA VAL A 245 15.56 -12.57 0.34
C VAL A 245 16.81 -13.11 1.02
N TYR A 246 18.01 -12.69 0.60
CA TYR A 246 19.27 -13.14 1.21
C TYR A 246 19.47 -12.60 2.64
N ASP A 247 19.13 -11.33 2.89
CA ASP A 247 19.25 -10.73 4.22
C ASP A 247 18.18 -11.25 5.20
N LEU A 248 16.95 -11.51 4.72
CA LEU A 248 15.89 -12.15 5.53
C LEU A 248 16.25 -13.60 5.88
N LEU A 249 16.73 -14.38 4.90
CA LEU A 249 17.24 -15.73 5.15
C LEU A 249 18.42 -15.71 6.11
N ARG A 250 19.30 -14.71 6.03
CA ARG A 250 20.47 -14.61 6.89
C ARG A 250 20.10 -14.41 8.36
N GLU A 251 19.17 -13.51 8.68
CA GLU A 251 18.77 -13.28 10.07
C GLU A 251 18.02 -14.48 10.67
N ASP A 252 17.14 -15.12 9.90
CA ASP A 252 16.44 -16.33 10.34
C ASP A 252 17.41 -17.51 10.54
N ILE A 253 18.36 -17.70 9.62
CA ILE A 253 19.41 -18.72 9.76
C ILE A 253 20.31 -18.42 10.97
N LEU A 254 20.72 -17.16 11.17
CA LEU A 254 21.55 -16.77 12.32
C LEU A 254 20.81 -16.92 13.66
N LYS A 255 19.49 -16.75 13.66
CA LYS A 255 18.64 -17.02 14.83
C LYS A 255 18.56 -18.50 15.13
N LEU A 256 18.28 -19.34 14.11
CA LEU A 256 18.27 -20.80 14.25
C LEU A 256 19.62 -21.35 14.72
N ILE A 257 20.73 -20.85 14.15
CA ILE A 257 22.08 -21.23 14.58
C ILE A 257 22.31 -20.84 16.05
N ARG A 258 21.88 -19.64 16.48
CA ARG A 258 22.02 -19.22 17.89
C ARG A 258 21.20 -20.08 18.84
N GLU A 259 19.98 -20.42 18.49
CA GLU A 259 19.10 -21.28 19.29
C GLU A 259 19.67 -22.70 19.41
N GLU A 260 20.20 -23.26 18.32
CA GLU A 260 20.84 -24.57 18.32
C GLU A 260 22.15 -24.58 19.12
N VAL A 261 23.02 -23.59 18.93
CA VAL A 261 24.26 -23.43 19.71
C VAL A 261 23.95 -23.31 21.19
N GLN A 262 22.93 -22.55 21.58
CA GLN A 262 22.53 -22.39 22.98
C GLN A 262 21.97 -23.70 23.56
N THR A 263 21.21 -24.46 22.77
CA THR A 263 20.67 -25.77 23.16
C THR A 263 21.80 -26.77 23.40
N GLN A 264 22.80 -26.81 22.52
CA GLN A 264 24.00 -27.62 22.69
C GLN A 264 24.82 -27.18 23.91
N LEU A 265 24.98 -25.87 24.15
CA LEU A 265 25.69 -25.35 25.32
C LEU A 265 25.02 -25.77 26.64
N ASN A 266 23.68 -25.68 26.70
CA ASN A 266 22.90 -26.08 27.86
C ASN A 266 22.98 -27.60 28.11
N SER A 267 23.03 -28.40 27.04
CA SER A 267 23.22 -29.85 27.14
C SER A 267 24.60 -30.23 27.68
N LEU A 268 25.65 -29.48 27.30
CA LEU A 268 27.02 -29.68 27.78
C LEU A 268 27.17 -29.23 29.25
N GLN A 269 26.53 -28.14 29.66
CA GLN A 269 26.55 -27.68 31.06
C GLN A 269 25.85 -28.67 32.01
N ASN A 270 24.80 -29.35 31.54
CA ASN A 270 24.12 -30.41 32.29
C ASN A 270 24.94 -31.72 32.39
N THR A 271 25.95 -31.91 31.54
CA THR A 271 26.88 -33.06 31.63
C THR A 271 28.11 -32.81 32.51
N THR A 272 28.43 -31.55 32.86
CA THR A 272 29.62 -31.20 33.65
C THR A 272 29.44 -31.17 35.17
N ASN A 273 28.23 -31.42 35.69
CA ASN A 273 27.98 -31.57 37.13
C ASN A 273 27.47 -32.97 37.49
N PRO A 274 28.34 -33.94 37.83
CA PRO A 274 27.90 -35.16 38.50
C PRO A 274 28.02 -35.04 40.03
N PRO A 275 26.99 -35.36 40.82
CA PRO A 275 27.19 -35.79 42.19
C PRO A 275 27.63 -37.26 42.21
N GLY A 276 28.84 -37.52 42.71
CA GLY A 276 29.24 -38.69 43.49
C GLY A 276 28.97 -40.13 42.99
N ARG A 277 30.07 -40.81 42.64
CA ARG A 277 30.45 -42.23 42.85
C ARG A 277 29.99 -43.36 41.88
N GLN A 278 31.04 -43.95 41.28
CA GLN A 278 31.39 -45.38 41.00
C GLN A 278 30.29 -46.29 40.41
N ILE A 279 30.55 -47.01 39.30
CA ILE A 279 31.26 -48.32 39.30
C ILE A 279 31.75 -48.71 37.88
N GLU A 280 32.96 -49.30 37.87
CA GLU A 280 33.64 -50.30 37.02
C GLU A 280 33.38 -50.52 35.51
N TYR A 281 34.50 -50.62 34.81
CA TYR A 281 34.70 -50.98 33.41
C TYR A 281 34.46 -52.48 33.12
N THR A 282 33.77 -52.78 32.01
CA THR A 282 34.15 -53.90 31.11
C THR A 282 33.73 -53.64 29.64
N GLY A 283 34.72 -53.70 28.73
CA GLY A 283 34.68 -54.54 27.52
C GLY A 283 33.91 -54.12 26.24
N ARG A 284 34.70 -53.84 25.18
CA ARG A 284 34.53 -54.17 23.74
C ARG A 284 33.54 -53.39 22.84
N SER A 285 34.13 -52.51 22.02
CA SER A 285 34.31 -52.59 20.55
C SER A 285 33.17 -53.01 19.60
N SER A 286 32.94 -52.13 18.60
CA SER A 286 32.51 -52.38 17.21
C SER A 286 31.01 -52.73 17.01
N ARG A 287 30.20 -52.08 16.16
CA ARG A 287 30.37 -51.81 14.72
C ARG A 287 29.19 -50.96 14.21
N SER A 288 29.47 -50.25 13.11
CA SER A 288 28.58 -49.52 12.20
C SER A 288 27.30 -50.23 11.75
N ASN A 289 26.27 -49.45 11.44
CA ASN A 289 25.45 -49.63 10.22
C ASN A 289 24.83 -48.31 9.78
N ILE A 290 25.15 -47.90 8.55
CA ILE A 290 24.46 -46.90 7.74
C ILE A 290 23.63 -47.68 6.72
N VAL A 291 22.34 -47.36 6.63
CA VAL A 291 21.40 -47.68 5.54
C VAL A 291 20.46 -46.47 5.53
N GLY A 292 20.11 -45.76 4.47
CA GLY A 292 20.27 -45.85 3.03
C GLY A 292 19.16 -44.94 2.49
N PHE A 293 19.49 -43.82 1.87
CA PHE A 293 18.54 -42.79 1.42
C PHE A 293 18.45 -42.85 -0.11
N GLU A 294 17.32 -43.33 -0.64
CA GLU A 294 16.90 -43.13 -2.02
C GLU A 294 15.44 -42.68 -2.03
N GLY A 295 15.15 -41.62 -2.77
CA GLY A 295 13.79 -41.09 -2.92
C GLY A 295 13.75 -39.65 -3.43
N SER A 296 14.15 -39.45 -4.69
CA SER A 296 13.94 -38.21 -5.44
C SER A 296 12.45 -37.98 -5.73
N LEU A 297 11.90 -36.81 -5.41
CA LEU A 297 10.85 -36.17 -6.20
C LEU A 297 11.10 -34.66 -6.27
N ARG A 298 11.41 -34.20 -7.48
CA ARG A 298 11.43 -32.79 -7.87
C ARG A 298 10.00 -32.26 -7.87
N ALA A 299 9.76 -31.15 -7.18
CA ALA A 299 8.64 -30.27 -7.48
C ALA A 299 9.21 -29.00 -8.14
N THR A 300 8.97 -28.84 -9.43
CA THR A 300 9.15 -27.55 -10.11
C THR A 300 8.00 -26.62 -9.72
N PRO A 301 8.27 -25.36 -9.36
CA PRO A 301 7.22 -24.38 -9.12
C PRO A 301 6.53 -24.01 -10.44
N VAL A 302 5.20 -24.01 -10.39
CA VAL A 302 4.30 -23.63 -11.49
C VAL A 302 4.46 -22.13 -11.77
N ILE A 303 4.63 -21.77 -13.04
CA ILE A 303 4.62 -20.40 -13.56
C ILE A 303 3.15 -20.02 -13.81
N ILE A 304 2.64 -18.93 -13.22
CA ILE A 304 1.26 -18.47 -13.47
C ILE A 304 1.25 -17.58 -14.73
N ALA A 305 0.52 -18.04 -15.76
CA ALA A 305 0.21 -17.32 -17.00
C ALA A 305 -1.15 -16.60 -16.89
N ALA A 306 -1.40 -15.64 -17.78
CA ALA A 306 -2.66 -14.90 -17.91
C ALA A 306 -3.90 -15.84 -17.94
N THR A 307 -4.95 -15.49 -17.20
CA THR A 307 -6.18 -16.31 -17.07
C THR A 307 -7.07 -16.11 -18.28
N THR A 308 -7.26 -17.15 -19.08
CA THR A 308 -8.19 -17.09 -20.22
C THR A 308 -9.65 -17.24 -19.75
N GLU A 309 -10.62 -16.87 -20.58
CA GLU A 309 -12.05 -17.09 -20.30
C GLU A 309 -12.36 -18.56 -19.96
N GLN A 310 -11.70 -19.50 -20.65
CA GLN A 310 -11.89 -20.93 -20.40
C GLN A 310 -11.32 -21.36 -19.04
N ASP A 311 -10.21 -20.76 -18.61
CA ASP A 311 -9.65 -20.99 -17.26
C ASP A 311 -10.60 -20.45 -16.19
N LEU A 312 -11.17 -19.25 -16.41
CA LEU A 312 -12.16 -18.67 -15.50
C LEU A 312 -13.38 -19.58 -15.36
N ILE A 313 -13.95 -20.07 -16.46
CA ILE A 313 -15.10 -20.98 -16.45
C ILE A 313 -14.75 -22.27 -15.70
N THR A 314 -13.57 -22.83 -15.96
CA THR A 314 -13.10 -24.07 -15.33
C THR A 314 -12.96 -23.91 -13.82
N ILE A 315 -12.27 -22.85 -13.39
CA ILE A 315 -12.06 -22.54 -11.97
C ILE A 315 -13.40 -22.26 -11.29
N TYR A 316 -14.26 -21.45 -11.90
CA TYR A 316 -15.55 -21.07 -11.32
C TYR A 316 -16.45 -22.28 -11.03
N ASN A 317 -16.50 -23.24 -11.94
CA ASN A 317 -17.38 -24.42 -11.79
C ASN A 317 -16.76 -25.50 -10.90
N GLN A 318 -15.43 -25.59 -10.80
CA GLN A 318 -14.76 -26.60 -9.98
C GLN A 318 -14.56 -26.13 -8.53
N ASP A 319 -13.99 -24.95 -8.37
CA ASP A 319 -13.69 -24.36 -7.07
C ASP A 319 -13.64 -22.83 -7.17
N PRO A 320 -14.81 -22.16 -7.10
CA PRO A 320 -14.90 -20.72 -7.22
C PRO A 320 -14.25 -19.98 -6.06
N THR A 321 -13.81 -20.67 -4.99
CA THR A 321 -13.09 -20.04 -3.87
C THR A 321 -11.73 -19.51 -4.31
N GLN A 322 -11.11 -20.11 -5.32
CA GLN A 322 -9.84 -19.67 -5.90
C GLN A 322 -9.94 -18.31 -6.61
N LEU A 323 -11.15 -17.85 -6.93
CA LEU A 323 -11.38 -16.54 -7.53
C LEU A 323 -11.55 -15.42 -6.48
N LEU A 324 -11.69 -15.74 -5.20
CA LEU A 324 -12.04 -14.75 -4.17
C LEU A 324 -11.03 -13.60 -4.03
N GLU A 325 -9.75 -13.86 -4.27
CA GLU A 325 -8.67 -12.86 -4.21
C GLU A 325 -8.61 -11.98 -5.46
N ARG A 326 -9.33 -12.38 -6.53
CA ARG A 326 -9.26 -11.81 -7.88
C ARG A 326 -10.55 -11.13 -8.34
N VAL A 327 -11.57 -11.11 -7.47
CA VAL A 327 -12.92 -10.62 -7.79
C VAL A 327 -13.23 -9.31 -7.10
N ASN A 328 -13.76 -8.35 -7.86
CA ASN A 328 -14.41 -7.18 -7.31
C ASN A 328 -15.90 -7.48 -7.11
N LYS A 329 -16.44 -7.19 -5.93
CA LYS A 329 -17.87 -7.40 -5.64
C LYS A 329 -18.68 -6.23 -6.16
N VAL A 330 -19.66 -6.52 -7.00
CA VAL A 330 -20.45 -5.50 -7.69
C VAL A 330 -21.95 -5.83 -7.68
N SER A 331 -22.77 -4.80 -7.86
CA SER A 331 -24.23 -4.88 -7.96
C SER A 331 -24.72 -4.10 -9.19
N LEU A 332 -25.89 -4.43 -9.71
CA LEU A 332 -26.57 -3.56 -10.67
C LEU A 332 -27.01 -2.28 -9.96
N LYS A 333 -26.81 -1.14 -10.63
CA LYS A 333 -27.29 0.15 -10.19
C LYS A 333 -28.79 0.27 -10.47
N GLN A 334 -29.61 0.49 -9.44
CA GLN A 334 -31.04 0.71 -9.62
C GLN A 334 -31.26 2.02 -10.40
N THR A 335 -32.01 1.93 -11.50
CA THR A 335 -32.47 3.07 -12.29
C THR A 335 -33.97 3.23 -12.10
N ASP A 336 -34.42 4.47 -11.88
CA ASP A 336 -35.84 4.77 -11.71
C ASP A 336 -36.62 4.35 -12.96
N SER A 337 -37.71 3.61 -12.72
CA SER A 337 -38.37 2.65 -13.63
C SER A 337 -39.15 3.27 -14.80
N THR A 338 -38.69 4.36 -15.40
CA THR A 338 -39.43 5.07 -16.45
C THR A 338 -38.85 4.94 -17.86
N ASN A 339 -37.60 4.50 -18.02
CA ASN A 339 -36.98 4.34 -19.34
C ASN A 339 -36.30 2.97 -19.50
N GLN A 340 -36.97 2.03 -20.19
CA GLN A 340 -36.45 0.69 -20.55
C GLN A 340 -35.25 0.70 -21.53
N SER A 341 -34.63 1.85 -21.78
CA SER A 341 -33.59 2.02 -22.79
C SER A 341 -32.23 2.47 -22.22
N GLU A 342 -32.10 2.57 -20.89
CA GLU A 342 -30.79 2.84 -20.30
C GLU A 342 -29.92 1.57 -20.26
N PRO A 343 -28.63 1.67 -20.63
CA PRO A 343 -27.73 0.54 -20.58
C PRO A 343 -27.54 0.07 -19.13
N ILE A 344 -27.48 -1.25 -18.94
CA ILE A 344 -27.28 -1.85 -17.62
C ILE A 344 -25.95 -1.36 -17.04
N ARG A 345 -26.03 -0.73 -15.86
CA ARG A 345 -24.88 -0.21 -15.12
C ARG A 345 -24.60 -1.05 -13.89
N ILE A 346 -23.32 -1.27 -13.66
CA ILE A 346 -22.80 -2.08 -12.56
C ILE A 346 -21.87 -1.19 -11.73
N GLU A 347 -21.98 -1.26 -10.41
CA GLU A 347 -21.18 -0.47 -9.46
C GLU A 347 -20.60 -1.32 -8.34
N MET A 348 -19.53 -0.82 -7.71
CA MET A 348 -18.90 -1.47 -6.56
C MET A 348 -19.89 -1.61 -5.40
N SER A 349 -19.94 -2.80 -4.79
CA SER A 349 -20.84 -3.07 -3.68
C SER A 349 -20.21 -4.03 -2.68
N ARG A 350 -20.20 -3.66 -1.39
CA ARG A 350 -19.65 -4.49 -0.30
C ARG A 350 -20.32 -5.87 -0.23
N ASN A 351 -21.61 -5.94 -0.57
CA ASN A 351 -22.42 -7.16 -0.61
C ASN A 351 -22.91 -7.49 -2.02
N GLY A 352 -22.08 -7.18 -3.04
CA GLY A 352 -22.40 -7.43 -4.43
C GLY A 352 -22.81 -8.88 -4.72
N ASN A 353 -23.86 -9.05 -5.51
CA ASN A 353 -24.35 -10.35 -5.97
C ASN A 353 -23.51 -10.91 -7.13
N TYR A 354 -22.63 -10.09 -7.70
CA TYR A 354 -21.81 -10.44 -8.84
C TYR A 354 -20.34 -10.18 -8.54
N TRP A 355 -19.51 -10.91 -9.26
CA TRP A 355 -18.07 -10.82 -9.24
C TRP A 355 -17.57 -10.32 -10.57
N LEU A 356 -16.71 -9.32 -10.51
CA LEU A 356 -16.05 -8.74 -11.67
C LEU A 356 -14.57 -9.11 -11.66
N ILE A 357 -14.12 -9.76 -12.73
CA ILE A 357 -12.74 -10.19 -12.97
C ILE A 357 -12.23 -9.44 -14.19
N PHE A 358 -11.05 -8.82 -14.10
CA PHE A 358 -10.44 -8.14 -15.25
C PHE A 358 -9.50 -9.08 -16.00
N ASP A 359 -9.63 -9.09 -17.33
CA ASP A 359 -8.68 -9.73 -18.25
C ASP A 359 -7.55 -8.74 -18.57
N GLN A 360 -7.93 -7.62 -19.18
CA GLN A 360 -7.09 -6.45 -19.42
C GLN A 360 -8.00 -5.21 -19.35
N GLU A 361 -7.63 -4.20 -18.55
CA GLU A 361 -8.39 -2.94 -18.57
C GLU A 361 -8.45 -2.37 -20.00
N PRO A 362 -9.62 -1.92 -20.47
CA PRO A 362 -10.84 -1.60 -19.71
C PRO A 362 -11.91 -2.73 -19.68
N ASN A 363 -11.62 -3.93 -20.18
CA ASN A 363 -12.59 -5.01 -20.34
C ASN A 363 -12.53 -6.01 -19.17
N GLY A 364 -13.69 -6.53 -18.78
CA GLY A 364 -13.80 -7.51 -17.71
C GLY A 364 -14.90 -8.54 -17.94
N TRP A 365 -14.82 -9.62 -17.17
CA TRP A 365 -15.79 -10.69 -17.07
C TRP A 365 -16.62 -10.54 -15.79
N LEU A 366 -17.93 -10.71 -15.92
CA LEU A 366 -18.87 -10.71 -14.81
C LEU A 366 -19.40 -12.14 -14.62
N THR A 367 -19.36 -12.62 -13.37
CA THR A 367 -19.95 -13.90 -12.96
C THR A 367 -20.91 -13.69 -11.78
N PRO A 368 -21.87 -14.60 -11.53
CA PRO A 368 -22.58 -14.60 -10.26
C PRO A 368 -21.60 -14.83 -9.11
N LYS A 369 -21.87 -14.30 -7.92
CA LYS A 369 -21.14 -14.68 -6.71
C LYS A 369 -21.28 -16.19 -6.45
N MET A 370 -20.24 -16.83 -5.91
CA MET A 370 -20.37 -18.25 -5.54
C MET A 370 -21.57 -18.49 -4.62
N LYS A 371 -22.27 -19.61 -4.81
CA LYS A 371 -23.44 -20.00 -4.01
C LYS A 371 -24.56 -18.94 -3.99
N LEU A 372 -24.63 -18.08 -5.01
CA LEU A 372 -25.75 -17.16 -5.16
C LEU A 372 -27.04 -17.97 -5.29
N ILE A 373 -27.99 -17.72 -4.41
CA ILE A 373 -29.31 -18.35 -4.47
C ILE A 373 -30.16 -17.55 -5.46
N ILE A 374 -30.58 -18.19 -6.53
CA ILE A 374 -31.42 -17.58 -7.58
C ILE A 374 -32.87 -17.99 -7.33
N ASP A 375 -33.48 -17.31 -6.37
CA ASP A 375 -34.94 -17.37 -6.17
C ASP A 375 -35.68 -16.60 -7.28
N PRO A 376 -37.02 -16.68 -7.36
CA PRO A 376 -37.79 -15.99 -8.40
C PRO A 376 -37.58 -14.47 -8.44
N TYR A 377 -37.24 -13.85 -7.31
CA TYR A 377 -36.97 -12.41 -7.24
C TYR A 377 -35.56 -12.08 -7.78
N CYS A 378 -34.56 -12.87 -7.40
CA CYS A 378 -33.20 -12.80 -7.94
C CYS A 378 -33.16 -13.13 -9.45
N TYR A 379 -34.03 -14.03 -9.92
CA TYR A 379 -34.12 -14.42 -11.33
C TYR A 379 -34.45 -13.24 -12.25
N GLU A 380 -35.38 -12.37 -11.84
CA GLU A 380 -35.75 -11.18 -12.61
C GLU A 380 -34.58 -10.23 -12.83
N THR A 381 -33.65 -10.16 -11.87
CA THR A 381 -32.43 -9.36 -11.98
C THR A 381 -31.37 -10.08 -12.81
N ILE A 382 -31.14 -11.38 -12.57
CA ILE A 382 -30.06 -12.10 -13.23
C ILE A 382 -30.31 -12.32 -14.73
N LYS A 383 -31.57 -12.46 -15.17
CA LYS A 383 -31.91 -12.62 -16.59
C LYS A 383 -31.60 -11.38 -17.44
N THR A 384 -31.33 -10.24 -16.81
CA THR A 384 -30.93 -9.00 -17.51
C THR A 384 -29.46 -9.02 -17.95
N ILE A 385 -28.64 -9.84 -17.29
CA ILE A 385 -27.17 -9.89 -17.49
C ILE A 385 -26.67 -11.30 -17.87
N PHE A 386 -27.48 -12.34 -17.67
CA PHE A 386 -27.21 -13.72 -18.08
C PHE A 386 -28.41 -14.32 -18.82
N THR A 387 -28.12 -15.07 -19.88
CA THR A 387 -29.07 -16.01 -20.47
C THR A 387 -29.16 -17.24 -19.56
N CYS A 388 -30.35 -17.53 -19.06
CA CYS A 388 -30.60 -18.64 -18.14
C CYS A 388 -31.35 -19.77 -18.85
N GLU A 389 -30.69 -20.90 -19.08
CA GLU A 389 -31.29 -22.10 -19.69
C GLU A 389 -31.65 -23.13 -18.62
N GLY A 390 -32.85 -23.72 -18.71
CA GLY A 390 -33.28 -24.79 -17.82
C GLY A 390 -33.79 -24.35 -16.44
N TYR A 391 -33.93 -23.05 -16.17
CA TYR A 391 -34.44 -22.55 -14.89
C TYR A 391 -35.89 -22.97 -14.64
N GLN A 392 -36.15 -23.53 -13.46
CA GLN A 392 -37.47 -23.88 -12.94
C GLN A 392 -37.65 -23.29 -11.53
N ILE A 393 -38.77 -22.59 -11.33
CA ILE A 393 -39.10 -21.83 -10.11
C ILE A 393 -38.96 -22.67 -8.82
N ASP A 394 -39.31 -23.96 -8.87
CA ASP A 394 -39.35 -24.84 -7.69
C ASP A 394 -38.20 -25.87 -7.62
N GLY A 395 -37.33 -25.93 -8.63
CA GLY A 395 -36.35 -27.02 -8.81
C GLY A 395 -34.89 -26.57 -8.94
N SER A 396 -34.65 -25.37 -9.47
CA SER A 396 -33.31 -24.96 -9.88
C SER A 396 -32.55 -24.28 -8.75
N ARG A 397 -31.80 -25.08 -7.96
CA ARG A 397 -30.93 -24.59 -6.88
C ARG A 397 -29.46 -24.48 -7.27
N GLU A 398 -29.08 -25.17 -8.33
CA GLU A 398 -27.70 -25.25 -8.80
C GLU A 398 -27.64 -24.82 -10.26
N PHE A 399 -26.55 -24.16 -10.61
CA PHE A 399 -26.28 -23.74 -11.98
C PHE A 399 -24.80 -23.92 -12.29
N THR A 400 -24.51 -24.09 -13.57
CA THR A 400 -23.16 -24.10 -14.12
C THR A 400 -22.96 -22.84 -14.94
N LEU A 401 -21.83 -22.16 -14.75
CA LEU A 401 -21.42 -21.04 -15.59
C LEU A 401 -20.90 -21.58 -16.92
N VAL A 402 -21.56 -21.22 -18.02
CA VAL A 402 -21.13 -21.62 -19.37
C VAL A 402 -20.35 -20.52 -20.06
N ALA A 403 -20.75 -19.26 -19.85
CA ALA A 403 -20.01 -18.10 -20.31
C ALA A 403 -20.17 -16.95 -19.30
N PRO A 404 -19.09 -16.25 -18.91
CA PRO A 404 -19.21 -15.01 -18.15
C PRO A 404 -19.85 -13.91 -19.01
N ALA A 405 -20.49 -12.93 -18.38
CA ALA A 405 -20.91 -11.73 -19.10
C ALA A 405 -19.69 -10.83 -19.35
N ARG A 406 -19.68 -10.05 -20.43
CA ARG A 406 -18.60 -9.11 -20.72
C ARG A 406 -19.01 -7.70 -20.37
N VAL A 407 -18.12 -6.98 -19.70
CA VAL A 407 -18.33 -5.59 -19.27
C VAL A 407 -17.15 -4.70 -19.64
N VAL A 408 -17.40 -3.40 -19.75
CA VAL A 408 -16.38 -2.37 -19.97
C VAL A 408 -16.46 -1.31 -18.89
N THR A 409 -15.29 -0.85 -18.43
CA THR A 409 -15.20 0.29 -17.51
C THR A 409 -15.66 1.58 -18.20
N LEU A 410 -16.63 2.27 -17.59
CA LEU A 410 -17.16 3.53 -18.08
C LEU A 410 -16.26 4.73 -17.70
N PRO A 411 -16.36 5.86 -18.41
CA PRO A 411 -15.65 7.09 -18.06
C PRO A 411 -15.91 7.51 -16.59
N GLY A 412 -14.84 7.70 -15.83
CA GLY A 412 -14.90 7.96 -14.38
C GLY A 412 -14.47 6.77 -13.52
N GLY A 413 -14.24 5.58 -14.12
CA GLY A 413 -13.50 4.48 -13.49
C GLY A 413 -14.20 3.78 -12.32
N ARG A 414 -15.48 4.07 -12.09
CA ARG A 414 -16.25 3.58 -10.93
C ARG A 414 -17.50 2.77 -11.31
N GLU A 415 -17.86 2.75 -12.59
CA GLU A 415 -19.03 2.06 -13.12
C GLU A 415 -18.63 1.21 -14.32
N TRP A 416 -19.36 0.12 -14.54
CA TRP A 416 -19.20 -0.75 -15.71
C TRP A 416 -20.50 -0.87 -16.49
N GLY A 417 -20.37 -0.87 -17.82
CA GLY A 417 -21.47 -1.14 -18.74
C GLY A 417 -21.42 -2.58 -19.24
N LEU A 418 -22.58 -3.23 -19.34
CA LEU A 418 -22.71 -4.54 -19.97
C LEU A 418 -22.48 -4.44 -21.48
N ILE A 419 -21.56 -5.24 -22.02
CA ILE A 419 -21.30 -5.37 -23.46
C ILE A 419 -22.05 -6.58 -24.02
N GLU A 420 -21.86 -7.75 -23.39
CA GLU A 420 -22.45 -9.03 -23.83
C GLU A 420 -22.98 -9.78 -22.60
N PRO A 421 -24.21 -10.33 -22.64
CA PRO A 421 -24.74 -11.13 -21.55
C PRO A 421 -24.00 -12.47 -21.43
N GLY A 422 -23.85 -12.96 -20.20
CA GLY A 422 -23.27 -14.28 -19.94
C GLY A 422 -24.29 -15.40 -20.15
N LYS A 423 -23.91 -16.64 -19.84
CA LYS A 423 -24.79 -17.81 -19.94
C LYS A 423 -24.66 -18.74 -18.74
N LEU A 424 -25.82 -19.11 -18.17
CA LEU A 424 -25.98 -20.07 -17.08
C LEU A 424 -26.88 -21.23 -17.53
N ILE A 425 -26.51 -22.45 -17.16
CA ILE A 425 -27.38 -23.63 -17.30
C ILE A 425 -27.75 -24.13 -15.91
N PHE A 426 -29.04 -24.31 -15.66
CA PHE A 426 -29.57 -24.85 -14.42
C PHE A 426 -29.81 -26.35 -14.55
N ALA A 427 -29.51 -27.08 -13.47
CA ALA A 427 -29.71 -28.53 -13.37
C ALA A 427 -31.10 -28.89 -12.86
#